data_AF-C8PIR8-F1
#
_entry.id   AF-C8PIR8-F1
#
_cell.length_a   1.000
_cell.length_b   1.000
_cell.length_c   1.000
_cell.angle_alpha   90.00
_cell.angle_beta   90.00
_cell.angle_gamma   90.00
#
_symmetry.space_group_name_H-M   'P 1'
#
loop_
_entity.id
_entity.type
_entity.pdbx_description
1 polymer ?
#
loop_
_entity_poly.entity_id
_entity_poly.type
_entity_poly.pdbx_seq_one_letter_code
_entity_poly.pdbx_strand_id
1 'polypeptide(L)'
;MNRSLTTQRSPLDHVLSGAIAGAIGGCAVELVKAKEGKSKSKAIRDALDIALSGGIIGGGAIYSANKLVQGEYLRAAAGVAVCVGALVAGRNFILKVGNE
;
A
#
# COMPACT_ATOMS: atom_id res chain seq x y z
N MET A 1 -25.76 22.08 2.71
CA MET A 1 -25.18 20.75 2.98
C MET A 1 -23.75 20.92 3.47
N ASN A 2 -23.53 21.02 4.78
CA ASN A 2 -22.19 20.98 5.36
C ASN A 2 -21.80 19.52 5.55
N ARG A 3 -21.02 18.95 4.61
CA ARG A 3 -20.29 17.71 4.85
C ARG A 3 -19.20 18.02 5.86
N SER A 4 -19.48 17.78 7.13
CA SER A 4 -18.46 17.82 8.18
C SER A 4 -17.31 16.90 7.78
N LEU A 5 -16.11 17.45 7.62
CA LEU A 5 -14.86 16.74 7.30
C LEU A 5 -14.39 15.81 8.44
N THR A 6 -15.29 15.42 9.35
CA THR A 6 -15.05 14.58 10.52
C THR A 6 -15.51 13.14 10.33
N THR A 7 -15.56 12.62 9.10
CA THR A 7 -15.53 11.16 8.94
C THR A 7 -14.14 10.71 9.35
N GLN A 8 -14.03 10.17 10.57
CA GLN A 8 -12.84 9.50 11.06
C GLN A 8 -12.49 8.42 10.03
N ARG A 9 -11.52 8.70 9.15
CA ARG A 9 -11.16 7.78 8.07
C ARG A 9 -10.72 6.47 8.70
N SER A 10 -11.42 5.41 8.35
CA SER A 10 -11.11 4.09 8.85
C SER A 10 -9.72 3.69 8.36
N PRO A 11 -8.98 2.81 9.07
CA PRO A 11 -7.73 2.26 8.56
C PRO A 11 -7.87 1.69 7.14
N LEU A 12 -9.06 1.17 6.79
CA LEU A 12 -9.38 0.68 5.45
C LEU A 12 -9.45 1.79 4.40
N ASP A 13 -9.99 2.97 4.73
CA ASP A 13 -9.97 4.12 3.82
C ASP A 13 -8.53 4.56 3.50
N HIS A 14 -7.62 4.40 4.47
CA HIS A 14 -6.20 4.66 4.29
C HIS A 14 -5.47 3.56 3.53
N VAL A 15 -5.88 2.29 3.69
CA VAL A 15 -5.43 1.20 2.80
C VAL A 15 -5.84 1.51 1.37
N LEU A 16 -7.11 1.87 1.14
CA LEU A 16 -7.61 2.12 -0.20
C LEU A 16 -6.94 3.36 -0.83
N SER A 17 -6.80 4.45 -0.05
CA SER A 17 -6.09 5.64 -0.50
C SER A 17 -4.61 5.37 -0.79
N GLY A 18 -3.94 4.56 0.03
CA GLY A 18 -2.57 4.14 -0.19
C GLY A 18 -2.43 3.27 -1.44
N ALA A 19 -3.40 2.39 -1.70
CA ALA A 19 -3.42 1.53 -2.87
C ALA A 19 -3.61 2.34 -4.16
N ILE A 20 -4.49 3.34 -4.13
CA ILE A 20 -4.69 4.27 -5.25
C ILE A 20 -3.41 5.08 -5.51
N ALA A 21 -2.78 5.63 -4.46
CA ALA A 21 -1.52 6.36 -4.60
C ALA A 21 -0.40 5.47 -5.15
N GLY A 22 -0.30 4.23 -4.66
CA GLY A 22 0.63 3.21 -5.16
C GLY A 22 0.36 2.86 -6.62
N ALA A 23 -0.90 2.68 -7.02
CA ALA A 23 -1.26 2.41 -8.42
C ALA A 23 -0.87 3.56 -9.35
N ILE A 24 -1.13 4.81 -8.95
CA ILE A 24 -0.76 6.00 -9.72
C ILE A 24 0.77 6.09 -9.86
N GLY A 25 1.50 5.94 -8.75
CA GLY A 25 2.97 5.95 -8.75
C GLY A 25 3.57 4.79 -9.55
N GLY A 26 3.00 3.59 -9.42
CA GLY A 26 3.42 2.40 -10.15
C GLY A 26 3.19 2.52 -11.64
N CYS A 27 2.02 3.01 -12.06
CA CYS A 27 1.76 3.35 -13.45
C CYS A 27 2.72 4.41 -13.99
N ALA A 28 3.03 5.46 -13.22
CA ALA A 28 4.00 6.48 -13.63
C ALA A 28 5.41 5.89 -13.85
N VAL A 29 5.87 5.03 -12.93
CA VAL A 29 7.16 4.33 -13.03
C VAL A 29 7.19 3.36 -14.20
N GLU A 30 6.13 2.57 -14.40
CA GLU A 30 6.07 1.59 -15.47
C GLU A 30 5.86 2.22 -16.86
N LEU A 31 5.24 3.40 -16.98
CA LEU A 31 5.21 4.16 -18.23
C LEU A 31 6.62 4.57 -18.70
N VAL A 32 7.52 4.88 -17.77
CA VAL A 32 8.93 5.15 -18.08
C VAL A 32 9.63 3.87 -18.54
N LYS A 33 9.46 2.76 -17.81
CA LYS A 33 10.10 1.47 -18.16
C LYS A 33 9.50 0.81 -19.40
N ALA A 34 8.24 1.06 -19.73
CA ALA A 34 7.62 0.59 -20.97
C ALA A 34 8.26 1.24 -22.20
N LYS A 35 8.72 2.50 -22.09
CA LYS A 35 9.53 3.16 -23.13
C LYS A 35 10.91 2.50 -23.31
N GLU A 36 11.40 1.80 -22.30
CA GLU A 36 12.65 1.03 -22.32
C GLU A 36 12.46 -0.41 -22.85
N GLY A 37 11.30 -0.74 -23.42
CA GLY A 37 11.04 -2.03 -24.08
C GLY A 37 10.52 -3.14 -23.16
N LYS A 38 10.07 -2.80 -21.94
CA LYS A 38 9.55 -3.77 -20.97
C LYS A 38 8.18 -4.35 -21.39
N SER A 39 8.01 -5.66 -21.23
CA SER A 39 6.76 -6.37 -21.55
C SER A 39 5.56 -5.84 -20.75
N LYS A 40 4.43 -5.61 -21.43
CA LYS A 40 3.18 -5.08 -20.85
C LYS A 40 2.66 -5.92 -19.67
N SER A 41 2.79 -7.25 -19.75
CA SER A 41 2.35 -8.14 -18.67
C SER A 41 3.18 -7.94 -17.39
N LYS A 42 4.49 -7.72 -17.54
CA LYS A 42 5.39 -7.42 -16.43
C LYS A 42 5.13 -6.03 -15.84
N ALA A 43 4.80 -5.06 -16.70
CA ALA A 43 4.45 -3.72 -16.27
C ALA A 43 3.15 -3.67 -15.44
N ILE A 44 2.12 -4.41 -15.84
CA ILE A 44 0.87 -4.50 -15.08
C ILE A 44 1.11 -5.15 -13.71
N ARG A 45 1.92 -6.23 -13.66
CA ARG A 45 2.28 -6.90 -12.40
C ARG A 45 3.04 -5.98 -11.45
N ASP A 46 4.04 -5.25 -11.95
CA ASP A 46 4.82 -4.32 -11.14
C ASP A 46 3.94 -3.15 -10.63
N ALA A 47 3.04 -2.62 -11.47
CA ALA A 47 2.08 -1.61 -11.02
C ALA A 47 1.13 -2.16 -9.93
N LEU A 48 0.71 -3.42 -10.04
CA LEU A 48 -0.12 -4.08 -9.04
C LEU A 48 0.64 -4.31 -7.72
N ASP A 49 1.93 -4.69 -7.79
CA ASP A 49 2.80 -4.84 -6.61
C ASP A 49 2.97 -3.51 -5.87
N ILE A 50 3.19 -2.43 -6.62
CA ILE A 50 3.31 -1.08 -6.05
C ILE A 50 1.97 -0.60 -5.48
N ALA A 51 0.84 -0.91 -6.13
CA ALA A 51 -0.49 -0.61 -5.60
C ALA A 51 -0.78 -1.38 -4.30
N LEU A 52 -0.55 -2.69 -4.27
CA LEU A 52 -0.76 -3.51 -3.08
C LEU A 52 0.14 -3.04 -1.93
N SER A 53 1.41 -2.78 -2.22
CA SER A 53 2.38 -2.25 -1.26
C SER A 53 1.95 -0.86 -0.75
N GLY A 54 1.52 0.02 -1.65
CA GLY A 54 0.99 1.34 -1.30
C GLY A 54 -0.20 1.25 -0.36
N GLY A 55 -1.09 0.27 -0.55
CA GLY A 55 -2.24 0.06 0.32
C GLY A 55 -1.87 -0.45 1.70
N ILE A 56 -0.99 -1.46 1.77
CA ILE A 56 -0.50 -1.99 3.05
C ILE A 56 0.19 -0.87 3.84
N ILE A 57 1.09 -0.12 3.20
CA ILE A 57 1.80 1.02 3.82
C ILE A 57 0.80 2.08 4.27
N GLY A 58 -0.12 2.50 3.41
CA GLY A 58 -1.10 3.54 3.72
C GLY A 58 -1.95 3.20 4.94
N GLY A 59 -2.46 1.97 5.01
CA GLY A 59 -3.27 1.52 6.15
C GLY A 59 -2.48 1.33 7.43
N GLY A 60 -1.37 0.60 7.37
CA GLY A 60 -0.59 0.25 8.55
C GLY A 60 0.20 1.42 9.12
N ALA A 61 0.71 2.33 8.28
CA ALA A 61 1.36 3.56 8.74
C ALA A 61 0.38 4.46 9.50
N ILE A 62 -0.85 4.64 8.98
CA ILE A 62 -1.86 5.46 9.66
C ILE A 62 -2.36 4.79 10.93
N TYR A 63 -2.61 3.48 10.92
CA TYR A 63 -2.96 2.74 12.13
C TYR A 63 -1.89 2.92 13.23
N SER A 64 -0.62 2.74 12.87
CA SER A 64 0.49 2.84 13.80
C SER A 64 0.70 4.27 14.28
N ALA A 65 0.57 5.27 13.39
CA ALA A 65 0.62 6.69 13.74
C ALA A 65 -0.49 7.08 14.72
N ASN A 66 -1.72 6.60 14.49
CA ASN A 66 -2.85 6.85 15.41
C ASN A 66 -2.59 6.25 16.79
N LYS A 67 -2.01 5.04 16.87
CA LYS A 67 -1.66 4.40 18.14
C LYS A 67 -0.49 5.07 18.85
N LEU A 68 0.46 5.60 18.08
CA LEU A 68 1.58 6.38 18.62
C LEU A 68 1.10 7.68 19.26
N VAL A 69 0.19 8.41 18.60
CA VAL A 69 -0.41 9.64 19.16
C VAL A 69 -1.27 9.37 20.40
N GLN A 70 -1.87 8.18 20.49
CA GLN A 70 -2.62 7.73 21.68
C GLN A 70 -1.72 7.29 22.85
N GLY A 71 -0.39 7.37 22.72
CA GLY A 71 0.56 6.91 23.74
C GLY A 71 0.73 5.39 23.82
N GLU A 72 0.10 4.64 22.91
CA GLU A 72 0.15 3.17 22.87
C GLU A 72 1.34 2.67 22.03
N TYR A 73 2.57 2.99 22.44
CA TYR A 73 3.79 2.71 21.67
C TYR A 73 4.01 1.22 21.34
N LEU A 74 3.67 0.31 22.27
CA LEU A 74 3.74 -1.13 22.03
C LEU A 74 2.81 -1.58 20.90
N ARG A 75 1.60 -1.02 20.83
CA ARG A 75 0.63 -1.32 19.76
C ARG A 75 1.03 -0.67 18.45
N ALA A 76 1.62 0.53 18.49
CA ALA A 76 2.20 1.15 17.31
C ALA A 76 3.34 0.31 16.73
N ALA A 77 4.26 -0.18 17.58
CA ALA A 77 5.35 -1.07 17.16
C ALA A 77 4.84 -2.40 16.60
N ALA A 78 3.85 -3.01 17.24
CA ALA A 78 3.19 -4.21 16.72
C ALA A 78 2.50 -3.94 15.37
N GLY A 79 1.85 -2.79 15.22
CA GLY A 79 1.25 -2.34 13.96
C GLY A 79 2.28 -2.24 12.83
N VAL A 80 3.45 -1.63 13.10
CA VAL A 80 4.56 -1.57 12.15
C VAL A 80 5.07 -2.96 11.79
N ALA A 81 5.28 -3.83 12.78
CA ALA A 81 5.76 -5.20 12.55
C ALA A 81 4.78 -6.02 11.68
N VAL A 82 3.47 -5.92 11.94
CA VAL A 82 2.42 -6.53 11.13
C VAL A 82 2.43 -5.97 9.71
N CYS A 83 2.60 -4.65 9.56
CA CYS A 83 2.65 -3.98 8.26
C CYS A 83 3.84 -4.46 7.42
N VAL A 84 5.03 -4.59 8.03
CA VAL A 84 6.23 -5.13 7.37
C VAL A 84 6.04 -6.60 7.02
N GLY A 85 5.47 -7.39 7.94
CA GLY A 85 5.14 -8.80 7.68
C GLY A 85 4.16 -8.98 6.51
N ALA A 86 3.11 -8.16 6.47
CA ALA A 86 2.12 -8.13 5.39
C ALA A 86 2.75 -7.74 4.05
N LEU A 87 3.71 -6.80 4.04
CA LEU A 87 4.48 -6.43 2.84
C LEU A 87 5.31 -7.59 2.30
N VAL A 88 6.03 -8.30 3.19
CA VAL A 88 6.85 -9.45 2.80
C VAL A 88 5.97 -10.60 2.29
N ALA A 89 4.88 -10.90 3.00
CA ALA A 89 3.93 -11.94 2.60
C ALA A 89 3.23 -11.58 1.27
N GLY A 90 2.81 -10.32 1.10
CA GLY A 90 2.17 -9.81 -0.11
C GLY A 90 3.09 -9.90 -1.33
N ARG A 91 4.37 -9.50 -1.18
CA ARG A 91 5.36 -9.67 -2.26
C ARG A 91 5.57 -11.14 -2.61
N ASN A 92 5.67 -12.02 -1.63
CA ASN A 92 5.82 -13.46 -1.87
C ASN A 92 4.59 -14.06 -2.57
N PHE A 93 3.38 -13.60 -2.24
CA PHE A 93 2.16 -14.06 -2.90
C PHE A 93 2.10 -13.63 -4.38
N ILE A 94 2.41 -12.36 -4.67
CA ILE A 94 2.44 -11.84 -6.05
C ILE A 94 3.54 -12.53 -6.87
N LEU A 95 4.73 -12.75 -6.30
CA LEU A 95 5.83 -13.45 -6.97
C LEU A 95 5.47 -14.90 -7.30
N LYS A 96 4.69 -15.57 -6.43
CA LYS A 96 4.25 -16.96 -6.63
C LYS A 96 3.23 -17.07 -7.77
N VAL A 97 2.24 -16.17 -7.80
CA VAL A 97 1.25 -16.05 -8.90
C VAL A 97 1.91 -15.64 -10.23
N GLY A 98 3.10 -15.04 -10.18
CA GLY A 98 3.83 -14.62 -11.37
C GLY A 98 4.61 -15.72 -12.09
N ASN A 99 4.87 -16.86 -11.44
CA ASN A 99 5.73 -17.94 -11.94
C ASN A 99 4.96 -19.17 -12.44
N GLU A 100 3.63 -19.15 -12.34
CA GLU A 100 2.69 -20.04 -13.05
C GLU A 100 2.25 -19.39 -14.37
#